data_AF-A0A938MKZ3-F1
#
_entry.id   AF-A0A938MKZ3-F1
#
_cell.length_a   1.000
_cell.length_b   1.000
_cell.length_c   1.000
_cell.angle_alpha   90.00
_cell.angle_beta   90.00
_cell.angle_gamma   90.00
#
_symmetry.space_group_name_H-M   'P 1'
#
loop_
_entity.id
_entity.type
_entity.pdbx_description
1 polymer ?
#
loop_
_entity_poly.entity_id
_entity_poly.type
_entity_poly.pdbx_seq_one_letter_code
_entity_poly.pdbx_strand_id
1 'polypeptide(L)'
;TYAADYRFYAEHNVEGVFTEHEYPILADLRDFKVWMMMKTLEDPYRDYAALTQTFTDGFYGPAGPPIREYLSKLEAASAAKVSFLSMGASPRQYRYLDLEFIQQAQALFDRAEAAVAKDAILLRRVRHARLPLDRAAVVLHPKLVSEWIRQGNAPEKMPLDRDAIAKRYRDTWHAQADLRIPESKRAAEKAKADAEVNGLTARRPYVPLPEKFRALPPGSVFDYTADTSRNWKDIVKVAPDKDAESGITNRLEFPTTIDTDKHPLEKYKLPMPWGLYDQLNKKAAGRSEIKPEHVPGPGYHWYRMGAFTIGPSYYLYFFWSWIIQVDIDDAADPARPEQKFEVWARIKFEGPAFPHGQPGQKNAICVERVALVKADAKP
;
A
#
# COMPACT_ATOMS: atom_id res chain seq x y z
N THR A 1 8.53 -22.04 4.32
CA THR A 1 8.28 -22.23 5.76
C THR A 1 9.55 -22.74 6.38
N TYR A 2 9.97 -22.22 7.55
CA TYR A 2 11.25 -22.57 8.19
C TYR A 2 11.52 -24.08 8.25
N ALA A 3 10.53 -24.88 8.65
CA ALA A 3 10.71 -26.32 8.81
C ALA A 3 11.01 -27.09 7.52
N ALA A 4 10.58 -26.62 6.34
CA ALA A 4 10.92 -27.30 5.08
C ALA A 4 12.39 -27.05 4.73
N ASP A 5 12.82 -25.78 4.80
CA ASP A 5 14.18 -25.37 4.47
C ASP A 5 15.19 -25.96 5.47
N TYR A 6 14.88 -25.97 6.77
CA TYR A 6 15.78 -26.50 7.79
C TYR A 6 15.86 -28.03 7.79
N ARG A 7 14.81 -28.76 7.42
CA ARG A 7 14.90 -30.20 7.17
C ARG A 7 15.82 -30.48 6.00
N PHE A 8 15.63 -29.76 4.90
CA PHE A 8 16.50 -29.86 3.74
C PHE A 8 17.96 -29.59 4.11
N TYR A 9 18.24 -28.56 4.90
CA TYR A 9 19.59 -28.25 5.38
C TYR A 9 20.18 -29.37 6.26
N ALA A 10 19.41 -29.90 7.21
CA ALA A 10 19.83 -31.00 8.07
C ALA A 10 20.11 -32.28 7.26
N GLU A 11 19.31 -32.57 6.25
CA GLU A 11 19.48 -33.73 5.34
C GLU A 11 20.67 -33.58 4.39
N HIS A 12 21.18 -32.35 4.20
CA HIS A 12 22.29 -32.04 3.28
C HIS A 12 23.57 -31.58 4.00
N ASN A 13 23.72 -31.90 5.29
CA ASN A 13 24.92 -31.60 6.09
C ASN A 13 25.30 -30.11 6.13
N VAL A 14 24.32 -29.20 6.13
CA VAL A 14 24.59 -27.77 6.34
C VAL A 14 24.98 -27.56 7.81
N GLU A 15 26.19 -27.07 8.05
CA GLU A 15 26.77 -26.94 9.40
C GLU A 15 26.37 -25.65 10.14
N GLY A 16 25.86 -24.65 9.43
CA GLY A 16 25.50 -23.36 10.02
C GLY A 16 24.54 -22.55 9.18
N VAL A 17 23.65 -21.80 9.85
CA VAL A 17 22.65 -20.93 9.22
C VAL A 17 22.75 -19.53 9.81
N PHE A 18 22.99 -18.54 8.97
CA PHE A 18 22.86 -17.13 9.32
C PHE A 18 21.54 -16.60 8.76
N THR A 19 20.74 -15.92 9.58
CA THR A 19 19.43 -15.40 9.18
C THR A 19 19.31 -13.90 9.46
N GLU A 20 19.03 -13.11 8.43
CA GLU A 20 18.63 -11.71 8.57
C GLU A 20 17.14 -11.65 8.91
N HIS A 21 16.77 -10.88 9.95
CA HIS A 21 15.39 -10.82 10.42
C HIS A 21 14.79 -9.42 10.31
N GLU A 22 13.47 -9.34 10.21
CA GLU A 22 12.77 -8.08 10.02
C GLU A 22 12.92 -7.11 11.22
N TYR A 23 12.63 -5.85 10.96
CA TYR A 23 12.76 -4.76 11.92
C TYR A 23 11.98 -5.01 13.23
N PRO A 24 12.59 -4.80 14.42
CA PRO A 24 12.04 -5.22 15.72
C PRO A 24 10.64 -4.75 16.08
N ILE A 25 10.20 -3.61 15.55
CA ILE A 25 8.94 -2.98 15.94
C ILE A 25 7.83 -3.24 14.91
N LEU A 26 8.12 -3.05 13.62
CA LEU A 26 7.12 -3.03 12.55
C LEU A 26 6.84 -4.40 11.93
N ALA A 27 7.64 -5.42 12.25
CA ALA A 27 7.48 -6.74 11.67
C ALA A 27 6.25 -7.47 12.25
N ASP A 28 5.44 -8.07 11.36
CA ASP A 28 4.29 -8.90 11.73
C ASP A 28 4.71 -10.08 12.60
N LEU A 29 4.03 -10.20 13.75
CA LEU A 29 4.18 -11.27 14.73
C LEU A 29 5.65 -11.63 15.04
N ARG A 30 6.51 -10.62 15.18
CA ARG A 30 7.96 -10.83 15.22
C ARG A 30 8.42 -11.80 16.30
N ASP A 31 7.93 -11.68 17.53
CA ASP A 31 8.38 -12.55 18.62
C ASP A 31 7.98 -14.02 18.37
N PHE A 32 6.82 -14.24 17.74
CA PHE A 32 6.41 -15.56 17.27
C PHE A 32 7.34 -16.07 16.18
N LYS A 33 7.64 -15.27 15.15
CA LYS A 33 8.54 -15.66 14.05
C LYS A 33 9.94 -16.00 14.55
N VAL A 34 10.53 -15.18 15.42
CA VAL A 34 11.83 -15.46 16.05
C VAL A 34 11.78 -16.76 16.83
N TRP A 35 10.77 -16.95 17.68
CA TRP A 35 10.66 -18.16 18.50
C TRP A 35 10.48 -19.40 17.65
N MET A 36 9.60 -19.35 16.64
CA MET A 36 9.38 -20.45 15.69
C MET A 36 10.68 -20.80 14.97
N MET A 37 11.38 -19.79 14.44
CA MET A 37 12.67 -19.97 13.77
C MET A 37 13.68 -20.69 14.69
N MET A 38 13.85 -20.20 15.92
CA MET A 38 14.75 -20.82 16.91
C MET A 38 14.34 -22.27 17.23
N LYS A 39 13.05 -22.53 17.45
CA LYS A 39 12.57 -23.89 17.75
C LYS A 39 12.73 -24.86 16.59
N THR A 40 12.64 -24.38 15.36
CA THR A 40 12.90 -25.18 14.16
C THR A 40 14.38 -25.32 13.81
N LEU A 41 15.26 -24.42 14.30
CA LEU A 41 16.70 -24.58 14.22
C LEU A 41 17.23 -25.57 15.27
N GLU A 42 16.63 -25.59 16.46
CA GLU A 42 16.91 -26.59 17.50
C GLU A 42 16.57 -28.00 17.02
N ASP A 43 15.40 -28.17 16.39
CA ASP A 43 14.96 -29.43 15.79
C ASP A 43 13.96 -29.15 14.63
N PRO A 44 14.34 -29.43 13.37
CA PRO A 44 13.52 -29.10 12.21
C PRO A 44 12.34 -30.07 11.99
N TYR A 45 12.24 -31.16 12.76
CA TYR A 45 11.17 -32.15 12.67
C TYR A 45 10.04 -31.94 13.68
N ARG A 46 10.14 -30.91 14.54
CA ARG A 46 9.08 -30.58 15.50
C ARG A 46 7.78 -30.22 14.79
N ASP A 47 6.67 -30.62 15.40
CA ASP A 47 5.33 -30.27 14.93
C ASP A 47 5.10 -28.76 15.01
N TYR A 48 4.95 -28.13 13.84
CA TYR A 48 4.73 -26.70 13.68
C TYR A 48 3.43 -26.22 14.34
N ALA A 49 2.36 -27.01 14.28
CA ALA A 49 1.07 -26.66 14.87
C ALA A 49 1.15 -26.71 16.40
N ALA A 50 1.80 -27.75 16.95
CA ALA A 50 2.03 -27.86 18.39
C ALA A 50 2.92 -26.72 18.92
N LEU A 51 3.97 -26.35 18.17
CA LEU A 51 4.80 -25.19 18.46
C LEU A 51 4.00 -23.89 18.43
N THR A 52 3.17 -23.71 17.41
CA THR A 52 2.30 -22.52 17.27
C THR A 52 1.36 -22.38 18.46
N GLN A 53 0.72 -23.47 18.88
CA GLN A 53 -0.12 -23.48 20.07
C GLN A 53 0.68 -23.17 21.34
N THR A 54 1.82 -23.83 21.54
CA THR A 54 2.70 -23.60 22.70
C THR A 54 3.08 -22.14 22.83
N PHE A 55 3.54 -21.50 21.75
CA PHE A 55 3.91 -20.09 21.78
C PHE A 55 2.71 -19.21 22.07
N THR A 56 1.61 -19.40 21.37
CA THR A 56 0.46 -18.49 21.47
C THR A 56 -0.24 -18.59 22.83
N ASP A 57 -0.38 -19.79 23.39
CA ASP A 57 -0.91 -19.99 24.75
C ASP A 57 0.06 -19.44 25.83
N GLY A 58 1.37 -19.63 25.67
CA GLY A 58 2.35 -19.19 26.66
C GLY A 58 2.67 -17.68 26.61
N PHE A 59 2.84 -17.13 25.42
CA PHE A 59 3.28 -15.75 25.21
C PHE A 59 2.13 -14.75 25.29
N TYR A 60 0.94 -15.11 24.79
CA TYR A 60 -0.24 -14.26 24.80
C TYR A 60 -1.31 -14.68 25.84
N GLY A 61 -1.15 -15.84 26.50
CA GLY A 61 -2.07 -16.28 27.55
C GLY A 61 -3.50 -16.47 27.02
N PRO A 62 -4.53 -15.93 27.71
CA PRO A 62 -5.92 -15.98 27.24
C PRO A 62 -6.17 -15.40 25.84
N ALA A 63 -5.26 -14.56 25.32
CA ALA A 63 -5.32 -14.03 23.95
C ALA A 63 -4.74 -15.00 22.89
N GLY A 64 -4.21 -16.15 23.28
CA GLY A 64 -3.66 -17.16 22.38
C GLY A 64 -4.64 -17.64 21.30
N PRO A 65 -5.87 -18.08 21.65
CA PRO A 65 -6.86 -18.53 20.68
C PRO A 65 -7.21 -17.50 19.57
N PRO A 66 -7.58 -16.23 19.86
CA PRO A 66 -7.86 -15.27 18.79
C PRO A 66 -6.62 -14.95 17.94
N ILE A 67 -5.41 -14.99 18.49
CA ILE A 67 -4.18 -14.79 17.71
C ILE A 67 -3.91 -15.96 16.77
N ARG A 68 -4.16 -17.21 17.20
CA ARG A 68 -4.08 -18.38 16.30
C ARG A 68 -5.12 -18.32 15.19
N GLU A 69 -6.34 -17.88 15.50
CA GLU A 69 -7.39 -17.69 14.49
C GLU A 69 -6.99 -16.62 13.47
N TYR A 70 -6.36 -15.52 13.91
CA TYR A 70 -5.76 -14.52 13.01
C TYR A 70 -4.68 -15.12 12.11
N LEU A 71 -3.74 -15.89 12.66
CA LEU A 71 -2.70 -16.58 11.89
C LEU A 71 -3.30 -17.48 10.80
N SER A 72 -4.27 -18.32 11.16
CA SER A 72 -4.93 -19.22 10.20
C SER A 72 -5.66 -18.46 9.09
N LYS A 73 -6.38 -17.38 9.43
CA LYS A 73 -7.04 -16.53 8.43
C LYS A 73 -6.06 -15.78 7.55
N LEU A 74 -4.94 -15.30 8.10
CA LEU A 74 -3.88 -14.62 7.35
C LEU A 74 -3.26 -15.57 6.32
N GLU A 75 -2.94 -16.80 6.72
CA GLU A 75 -2.41 -17.84 5.82
C GLU A 75 -3.42 -18.19 4.71
N ALA A 76 -4.69 -18.41 5.05
CA ALA A 76 -5.74 -18.70 4.08
C ALA A 76 -5.94 -17.56 3.08
N ALA A 77 -5.95 -16.31 3.56
CA ALA A 77 -6.12 -15.13 2.71
C ALA A 77 -4.92 -14.95 1.76
N SER A 78 -3.70 -15.14 2.27
CA SER A 78 -2.47 -15.10 1.47
C SER A 78 -2.44 -16.17 0.37
N ALA A 79 -2.88 -17.39 0.68
CA ALA A 79 -2.98 -18.48 -0.28
C ALA A 79 -4.06 -18.22 -1.34
N ALA A 80 -5.21 -17.66 -0.95
CA ALA A 80 -6.31 -17.37 -1.87
C ALA A 80 -6.03 -16.18 -2.80
N LYS A 81 -5.28 -15.18 -2.32
CA LYS A 81 -4.98 -13.94 -3.07
C LYS A 81 -3.47 -13.73 -3.15
N VAL A 82 -2.84 -14.56 -3.98
CA VAL A 82 -1.39 -14.52 -4.23
C VAL A 82 -0.96 -13.11 -4.61
N SER A 83 0.03 -12.60 -3.88
CA SER A 83 0.57 -11.25 -3.99
C SER A 83 1.97 -11.29 -4.60
N PHE A 84 2.30 -10.30 -5.44
CA PHE A 84 3.64 -10.13 -5.97
C PHE A 84 4.39 -9.10 -5.12
N LEU A 85 5.50 -9.51 -4.49
CA LEU A 85 6.24 -8.67 -3.55
C LEU A 85 7.60 -8.25 -4.13
N SER A 86 7.90 -6.96 -4.05
CA SER A 86 9.23 -6.43 -4.36
C SER A 86 10.14 -6.44 -3.12
N MET A 87 11.45 -6.27 -3.34
CA MET A 87 12.36 -5.89 -2.26
C MET A 87 11.89 -4.57 -1.64
N GLY A 88 11.65 -4.56 -0.33
CA GLY A 88 11.06 -3.40 0.35
C GLY A 88 9.55 -3.23 0.15
N ALA A 89 8.81 -4.33 -0.04
CA ALA A 89 7.36 -4.32 -0.17
C ALA A 89 6.68 -3.49 0.93
N SER A 90 5.62 -2.81 0.55
CA SER A 90 4.74 -2.08 1.47
C SER A 90 3.41 -2.82 1.61
N PRO A 91 2.56 -2.49 2.62
CA PRO A 91 1.20 -3.04 2.73
C PRO A 91 0.40 -3.01 1.42
N ARG A 92 0.69 -2.06 0.53
CA ARG A 92 0.01 -1.87 -0.78
C ARG A 92 0.15 -3.06 -1.73
N GLN A 93 1.20 -3.86 -1.61
CA GLN A 93 1.45 -4.99 -2.51
C GLN A 93 0.74 -6.28 -2.08
N TYR A 94 0.18 -6.33 -0.86
CA TYR A 94 -0.51 -7.52 -0.37
C TYR A 94 -2.00 -7.46 -0.78
N ARG A 95 -2.36 -8.26 -1.78
CA ARG A 95 -3.71 -8.31 -2.36
C ARG A 95 -4.77 -8.81 -1.37
N TYR A 96 -4.36 -9.65 -0.42
CA TYR A 96 -5.24 -10.17 0.63
C TYR A 96 -5.57 -9.16 1.74
N LEU A 97 -4.87 -8.01 1.81
CA LEU A 97 -5.20 -6.92 2.73
C LEU A 97 -6.32 -6.06 2.11
N ASP A 98 -7.51 -6.64 2.04
CA ASP A 98 -8.75 -5.99 1.62
C ASP A 98 -9.64 -5.63 2.83
N LEU A 99 -10.73 -4.92 2.57
CA LEU A 99 -11.64 -4.44 3.61
C LEU A 99 -12.24 -5.56 4.46
N GLU A 100 -12.56 -6.70 3.86
CA GLU A 100 -13.14 -7.84 4.58
C GLU A 100 -12.12 -8.43 5.55
N PHE A 101 -10.91 -8.73 5.07
CA PHE A 101 -9.84 -9.29 5.89
C PHE A 101 -9.46 -8.34 7.02
N ILE A 102 -9.25 -7.05 6.73
CA ILE A 102 -8.86 -6.06 7.73
C ILE A 102 -9.92 -5.94 8.83
N GLN A 103 -11.21 -5.93 8.49
CA GLN A 103 -12.27 -5.90 9.51
C GLN A 103 -12.27 -7.15 10.40
N GLN A 104 -12.18 -8.34 9.79
CA GLN A 104 -12.13 -9.59 10.55
C GLN A 104 -10.91 -9.64 11.48
N ALA A 105 -9.74 -9.22 10.97
CA ALA A 105 -8.49 -9.16 11.73
C ALA A 105 -8.57 -8.14 12.89
N GLN A 106 -9.16 -6.95 12.65
CA GLN A 106 -9.35 -5.95 13.71
C GLN A 106 -10.24 -6.50 14.84
N ALA A 107 -11.35 -7.17 14.50
CA ALA A 107 -12.24 -7.79 15.48
C ALA A 107 -11.56 -8.92 16.28
N LEU A 108 -10.66 -9.68 15.65
CA LEU A 108 -9.85 -10.70 16.33
C LEU A 108 -8.92 -10.09 17.37
N PHE A 109 -8.25 -8.99 17.02
CA PHE A 109 -7.40 -8.28 17.95
C PHE A 109 -8.16 -7.55 19.04
N ASP A 110 -9.38 -7.07 18.77
CA ASP A 110 -10.26 -6.54 19.82
C ASP A 110 -10.62 -7.62 20.86
N ARG A 111 -10.96 -8.83 20.40
CA ARG A 111 -11.16 -9.99 21.30
C ARG A 111 -9.89 -10.35 22.07
N ALA A 112 -8.74 -10.34 21.41
CA ALA A 112 -7.44 -10.65 22.01
C ALA A 112 -7.10 -9.63 23.12
N GLU A 113 -7.20 -8.32 22.84
CA GLU A 113 -6.93 -7.28 23.84
C GLU A 113 -7.91 -7.35 25.01
N ALA A 114 -9.20 -7.61 24.76
CA ALA A 114 -10.21 -7.75 25.82
C ALA A 114 -9.89 -8.93 26.76
N ALA A 115 -9.42 -10.06 26.22
CA ALA A 115 -9.08 -11.25 27.00
C ALA A 115 -7.92 -11.03 28.00
N VAL A 116 -7.08 -10.02 27.76
CA VAL A 116 -5.90 -9.73 28.58
C VAL A 116 -5.87 -8.30 29.11
N ALA A 117 -7.00 -7.58 29.07
CA ALA A 117 -7.06 -6.15 29.38
C ALA A 117 -6.55 -5.78 30.79
N LYS A 118 -6.59 -6.73 31.73
CA LYS A 118 -6.14 -6.56 33.13
C LYS A 118 -4.67 -6.93 33.35
N ASP A 119 -3.99 -7.50 32.36
CA ASP A 119 -2.57 -7.85 32.43
C ASP A 119 -1.78 -6.93 31.49
N ALA A 120 -1.05 -5.98 32.07
CA ALA A 120 -0.31 -4.99 31.30
C ALA A 120 0.79 -5.59 30.41
N ILE A 121 1.36 -6.73 30.81
CA ILE A 121 2.44 -7.40 30.04
C ILE A 121 1.82 -8.09 28.82
N LEU A 122 0.77 -8.89 29.04
CA LEU A 122 0.09 -9.58 27.94
C LEU A 122 -0.58 -8.59 26.99
N LEU A 123 -1.24 -7.55 27.51
CA LEU A 123 -1.84 -6.50 26.68
C LEU A 123 -0.80 -5.79 25.80
N ARG A 124 0.39 -5.48 26.33
CA ARG A 124 1.49 -4.91 25.53
C ARG A 124 1.93 -5.85 24.41
N ARG A 125 2.01 -7.16 24.67
CA ARG A 125 2.38 -8.17 23.66
C ARG A 125 1.33 -8.27 22.56
N VAL A 126 0.04 -8.32 22.92
CA VAL A 126 -1.07 -8.35 21.96
C VAL A 126 -1.07 -7.08 21.10
N ARG A 127 -0.88 -5.91 21.71
CA ARG A 127 -0.78 -4.65 20.95
C ARG A 127 0.39 -4.64 19.98
N HIS A 128 1.56 -5.16 20.38
CA HIS A 128 2.69 -5.28 19.45
C HIS A 128 2.35 -6.20 18.27
N ALA A 129 1.70 -7.33 18.51
CA ALA A 129 1.21 -8.21 17.45
C ALA A 129 0.19 -7.51 16.52
N ARG A 130 -0.67 -6.63 17.05
CA ARG A 130 -1.63 -5.83 16.27
C ARG A 130 -1.01 -4.72 15.44
N LEU A 131 0.15 -4.19 15.86
CA LEU A 131 0.76 -2.99 15.27
C LEU A 131 0.88 -3.05 13.72
N PRO A 132 1.33 -4.15 13.10
CA PRO A 132 1.46 -4.23 11.65
C PRO A 132 0.12 -4.24 10.92
N LEU A 133 -0.93 -4.80 11.53
CA LEU A 133 -2.31 -4.72 11.04
C LEU A 133 -2.85 -3.28 11.10
N ASP A 134 -2.61 -2.57 12.21
CA ASP A 134 -3.03 -1.17 12.33
C ASP A 134 -2.32 -0.28 11.31
N ARG A 135 -1.00 -0.48 11.14
CA ARG A 135 -0.23 0.18 10.10
C ARG A 135 -0.81 -0.11 8.72
N ALA A 136 -1.11 -1.36 8.40
CA ALA A 136 -1.71 -1.75 7.14
C ALA A 136 -3.07 -1.06 6.92
N ALA A 137 -3.95 -1.05 7.93
CA ALA A 137 -5.26 -0.41 7.85
C ALA A 137 -5.17 1.10 7.56
N VAL A 138 -4.18 1.79 8.13
CA VAL A 138 -3.96 3.23 7.89
C VAL A 138 -3.30 3.48 6.52
N VAL A 139 -2.27 2.73 6.16
CA VAL A 139 -1.59 2.84 4.85
C VAL A 139 -2.56 2.55 3.69
N LEU A 140 -3.44 1.57 3.88
CA LEU A 140 -4.40 1.12 2.88
C LEU A 140 -5.72 1.86 2.96
N HIS A 141 -5.92 2.77 3.92
CA HIS A 141 -7.22 3.41 4.14
C HIS A 141 -7.85 3.99 2.85
N PRO A 142 -7.12 4.68 1.95
CA PRO A 142 -7.69 5.12 0.67
C PRO A 142 -8.24 3.97 -0.18
N LYS A 143 -7.52 2.84 -0.27
CA LYS A 143 -7.96 1.63 -0.99
C LYS A 143 -9.19 1.01 -0.32
N LEU A 144 -9.16 0.86 1.01
CA LEU A 144 -10.25 0.25 1.77
C LEU A 144 -11.54 1.07 1.69
N VAL A 145 -11.45 2.39 1.71
CA VAL A 145 -12.61 3.27 1.50
C VAL A 145 -13.10 3.20 0.05
N SER A 146 -12.20 3.14 -0.93
CA SER A 146 -12.60 2.93 -2.32
C SER A 146 -13.33 1.60 -2.52
N GLU A 147 -12.89 0.51 -1.87
CA GLU A 147 -13.62 -0.77 -1.85
C GLU A 147 -15.03 -0.62 -1.23
N TRP A 148 -15.13 0.06 -0.08
CA TRP A 148 -16.39 0.32 0.60
C TRP A 148 -17.39 1.09 -0.28
N ILE A 149 -16.93 2.15 -0.95
CA ILE A 149 -17.73 2.95 -1.88
C ILE A 149 -18.14 2.12 -3.11
N ARG A 150 -17.24 1.30 -3.65
CA ARG A 150 -17.54 0.41 -4.79
C ARG A 150 -18.62 -0.62 -4.47
N GLN A 151 -18.76 -1.01 -3.20
CA GLN A 151 -19.85 -1.87 -2.73
C GLN A 151 -21.20 -1.12 -2.60
N GLY A 152 -21.24 0.18 -2.92
CA GLY A 152 -22.45 1.01 -2.86
C GLY A 152 -22.70 1.66 -1.51
N ASN A 153 -21.73 1.62 -0.60
CA ASN A 153 -21.88 2.19 0.73
C ASN A 153 -21.47 3.67 0.78
N ALA A 154 -22.10 4.42 1.70
CA ALA A 154 -21.73 5.81 1.97
C ALA A 154 -20.38 5.88 2.70
N PRO A 155 -19.43 6.73 2.26
CA PRO A 155 -18.09 6.81 2.87
C PRO A 155 -18.11 7.20 4.35
N GLU A 156 -19.10 7.98 4.80
CA GLU A 156 -19.27 8.37 6.21
C GLU A 156 -19.60 7.18 7.13
N LYS A 157 -20.07 6.07 6.56
CA LYS A 157 -20.37 4.83 7.28
C LYS A 157 -19.20 3.83 7.26
N MET A 158 -18.01 4.26 6.84
CA MET A 158 -16.82 3.41 6.83
C MET A 158 -16.58 2.81 8.23
N PRO A 159 -16.51 1.48 8.38
CA PRO A 159 -16.40 0.84 9.69
C PRO A 159 -15.02 1.00 10.35
N LEU A 160 -14.00 1.41 9.59
CA LEU A 160 -12.64 1.62 10.09
C LEU A 160 -12.41 3.12 10.36
N ASP A 161 -12.34 3.49 11.64
CA ASP A 161 -11.90 4.81 12.07
C ASP A 161 -10.38 4.96 11.89
N ARG A 162 -9.98 5.56 10.76
CA ARG A 162 -8.57 5.76 10.42
C ARG A 162 -7.79 6.45 11.53
N ASP A 163 -8.35 7.51 12.11
CA ASP A 163 -7.61 8.38 13.01
C ASP A 163 -7.47 7.73 14.39
N ALA A 164 -8.48 6.98 14.85
CA ALA A 164 -8.36 6.15 16.04
C ALA A 164 -7.34 5.00 15.87
N ILE A 165 -7.36 4.31 14.73
CA ILE A 165 -6.38 3.26 14.42
C ILE A 165 -4.97 3.86 14.33
N ALA A 166 -4.81 5.01 13.68
CA ALA A 166 -3.54 5.71 13.54
C ALA A 166 -2.96 6.16 14.88
N LYS A 167 -3.81 6.62 15.81
CA LYS A 167 -3.41 6.91 17.18
C LYS A 167 -2.90 5.66 17.89
N ARG A 168 -3.67 4.56 17.84
CA ARG A 168 -3.27 3.28 18.47
C ARG A 168 -1.97 2.72 17.89
N TYR A 169 -1.80 2.82 16.57
CA TYR A 169 -0.57 2.49 15.85
C TYR A 169 0.62 3.28 16.41
N ARG A 170 0.51 4.61 16.47
CA ARG A 170 1.56 5.51 17.00
C ARG A 170 1.92 5.16 18.44
N ASP A 171 0.92 5.06 19.31
CA ASP A 171 1.09 4.80 20.73
C ASP A 171 1.81 3.46 20.95
N THR A 172 1.45 2.44 20.16
CA THR A 172 2.10 1.12 20.22
C THR A 172 3.53 1.16 19.72
N TRP A 173 3.82 1.88 18.62
CA TRP A 173 5.18 2.03 18.12
C TRP A 173 6.06 2.73 19.16
N HIS A 174 5.58 3.82 19.77
CA HIS A 174 6.30 4.52 20.84
C HIS A 174 6.63 3.60 22.02
N ALA A 175 5.64 2.82 22.48
CA ALA A 175 5.86 1.86 23.57
C ALA A 175 6.88 0.77 23.21
N GLN A 176 6.90 0.29 21.96
CA GLN A 176 7.90 -0.67 21.50
C GLN A 176 9.27 -0.05 21.29
N ALA A 177 9.35 1.23 20.92
CA ALA A 177 10.60 1.96 20.86
C ALA A 177 11.25 2.05 22.24
N ASP A 178 10.47 2.37 23.28
CA ASP A 178 10.97 2.41 24.66
C ASP A 178 11.49 1.04 25.15
N LEU A 179 10.86 -0.05 24.69
CA LEU A 179 11.24 -1.41 25.09
C LEU A 179 12.45 -1.96 24.31
N ARG A 180 12.51 -1.73 22.99
CA ARG A 180 13.41 -2.45 22.08
C ARG A 180 14.57 -1.62 21.54
N ILE A 181 14.49 -0.30 21.65
CA ILE A 181 15.49 0.60 21.06
C ILE A 181 16.39 1.16 22.16
N PRO A 182 17.72 1.20 21.95
CA PRO A 182 18.63 1.86 22.88
C PRO A 182 18.21 3.31 23.14
N GLU A 183 18.37 3.77 24.38
CA GLU A 183 17.88 5.06 24.85
C GLU A 183 18.28 6.22 23.92
N SER A 184 19.55 6.26 23.49
CA SER A 184 20.09 7.28 22.60
C SER A 184 19.41 7.36 21.22
N LYS A 185 18.66 6.33 20.81
CA LYS A 185 17.97 6.25 19.51
C LYS A 185 16.45 6.34 19.62
N ARG A 186 15.87 6.31 20.82
CA ARG A 186 14.40 6.29 21.03
C ARG A 186 13.71 7.54 20.48
N ALA A 187 14.27 8.72 20.70
CA ALA A 187 13.68 9.97 20.21
C ALA A 187 13.60 9.99 18.67
N ALA A 188 14.67 9.58 18.00
CA ALA A 188 14.68 9.47 16.54
C ALA A 188 13.68 8.43 16.03
N GLU A 189 13.50 7.32 16.75
CA GLU A 189 12.51 6.31 16.38
C GLU A 189 11.07 6.81 16.54
N LYS A 190 10.75 7.49 17.65
CA LYS A 190 9.43 8.09 17.86
C LYS A 190 9.14 9.17 16.82
N ALA A 191 10.13 9.97 16.44
CA ALA A 191 9.99 10.96 15.37
C ALA A 191 9.66 10.31 14.01
N LYS A 192 10.22 9.13 13.69
CA LYS A 192 9.83 8.38 12.48
C LYS A 192 8.37 7.91 12.55
N ALA A 193 7.97 7.37 13.70
CA ALA A 193 6.58 6.96 13.92
C ALA A 193 5.62 8.14 13.72
N ASP A 194 5.93 9.28 14.32
CA ASP A 194 5.13 10.50 14.20
C ASP A 194 5.08 11.01 12.76
N ALA A 195 6.22 11.04 12.06
CA ALA A 195 6.29 11.47 10.67
C ALA A 195 5.46 10.58 9.74
N GLU A 196 5.55 9.25 9.88
CA GLU A 196 4.76 8.31 9.08
C GLU A 196 3.27 8.49 9.36
N VAL A 197 2.86 8.48 10.63
CA VAL A 197 1.44 8.60 11.00
C VAL A 197 0.88 9.95 10.56
N ASN A 198 1.57 11.05 10.82
CA ASN A 198 1.15 12.39 10.39
C ASN A 198 1.02 12.47 8.87
N GLY A 199 1.96 11.86 8.11
CA GLY A 199 1.88 11.81 6.65
C GLY A 199 0.66 11.04 6.13
N LEU A 200 0.25 9.99 6.84
CA LEU A 200 -0.92 9.17 6.47
C LEU A 200 -2.26 9.78 6.90
N THR A 201 -2.28 10.59 7.97
CA THR A 201 -3.52 11.20 8.50
C THR A 201 -3.71 12.67 8.12
N ALA A 202 -2.70 13.33 7.52
CA ALA A 202 -2.80 14.72 7.11
C ALA A 202 -3.88 15.00 6.04
N ARG A 203 -4.32 13.97 5.32
CA ARG A 203 -5.28 14.08 4.22
C ARG A 203 -6.69 13.75 4.67
N ARG A 204 -7.68 14.12 3.86
CA ARG A 204 -9.08 13.72 4.09
C ARG A 204 -9.17 12.19 4.20
N PRO A 205 -10.02 11.65 5.08
CA PRO A 205 -10.22 10.20 5.18
C PRO A 205 -10.69 9.57 3.88
N TYR A 206 -11.44 10.32 3.07
CA TYR A 206 -11.88 9.90 1.75
C TYR A 206 -11.83 11.05 0.73
N VAL A 207 -11.74 10.66 -0.54
CA VAL A 207 -11.89 11.55 -1.69
C VAL A 207 -13.09 11.05 -2.50
N PRO A 208 -14.05 11.91 -2.86
CA PRO A 208 -15.18 11.47 -3.67
C PRO A 208 -14.69 11.05 -5.07
N LEU A 209 -15.46 10.16 -5.71
CA LEU A 209 -15.24 9.82 -7.10
C LEU A 209 -15.21 11.09 -7.96
N PRO A 210 -14.35 11.14 -8.99
CA PRO A 210 -14.22 12.32 -9.80
C PRO A 210 -15.54 12.71 -10.45
N GLU A 211 -15.82 14.00 -10.56
CA GLU A 211 -17.08 14.53 -11.11
C GLU A 211 -17.46 13.86 -12.43
N LYS A 212 -16.48 13.66 -13.32
CA LYS A 212 -16.63 13.00 -14.63
C LYS A 212 -17.25 11.60 -14.55
N PHE A 213 -17.00 10.85 -13.47
CA PHE A 213 -17.36 9.44 -13.33
C PHE A 213 -18.31 9.18 -12.17
N ARG A 214 -18.67 10.20 -11.38
CA ARG A 214 -19.45 10.06 -10.13
C ARG A 214 -20.86 9.52 -10.35
N ALA A 215 -21.44 9.76 -11.52
CA ALA A 215 -22.79 9.28 -11.86
C ALA A 215 -22.81 7.81 -12.31
N LEU A 216 -21.67 7.16 -12.50
CA LEU A 216 -21.63 5.77 -12.94
C LEU A 216 -22.04 4.80 -11.81
N PRO A 217 -22.57 3.61 -12.14
CA PRO A 217 -23.00 2.64 -11.15
C PRO A 217 -21.89 2.27 -10.15
N PRO A 218 -22.21 2.00 -8.87
CA PRO A 218 -21.24 1.51 -7.89
C PRO A 218 -20.45 0.30 -8.41
N GLY A 219 -19.14 0.29 -8.14
CA GLY A 219 -18.25 -0.80 -8.57
C GLY A 219 -17.87 -0.78 -10.06
N SER A 220 -18.22 0.27 -10.79
CA SER A 220 -17.78 0.49 -12.18
C SER A 220 -16.48 1.30 -12.31
N VAL A 221 -16.10 2.04 -11.28
CA VAL A 221 -14.93 2.93 -11.28
C VAL A 221 -13.95 2.52 -10.19
N PHE A 222 -12.68 2.41 -10.55
CA PHE A 222 -11.56 2.32 -9.62
C PHE A 222 -10.78 3.63 -9.71
N ASP A 223 -10.65 4.34 -8.58
CA ASP A 223 -9.99 5.63 -8.49
C ASP A 223 -8.72 5.52 -7.65
N TYR A 224 -7.63 6.07 -8.19
CA TYR A 224 -6.29 6.02 -7.61
C TYR A 224 -5.74 7.44 -7.52
N THR A 225 -5.79 8.02 -6.32
CA THR A 225 -5.28 9.37 -6.04
C THR A 225 -3.75 9.39 -5.93
N ALA A 226 -3.15 10.58 -6.00
CA ALA A 226 -1.68 10.72 -5.98
C ALA A 226 -0.98 10.07 -4.77
N ASP A 227 -1.64 9.92 -3.62
CA ASP A 227 -1.11 9.25 -2.45
C ASP A 227 -1.18 7.72 -2.49
N THR A 228 -1.70 7.13 -3.57
CA THR A 228 -1.63 5.69 -3.84
C THR A 228 -0.49 5.31 -4.78
N SER A 229 0.27 6.28 -5.32
CA SER A 229 1.39 6.00 -6.22
C SER A 229 2.68 5.65 -5.48
N ARG A 230 3.55 4.91 -6.16
CA ARG A 230 4.95 4.70 -5.81
C ARG A 230 5.78 5.71 -6.60
N ASN A 231 6.37 6.66 -5.88
CA ASN A 231 7.21 7.71 -6.47
C ASN A 231 8.67 7.39 -6.22
N TRP A 232 9.47 7.38 -7.29
CA TRP A 232 10.88 7.02 -7.19
C TRP A 232 11.68 8.11 -6.46
N LYS A 233 12.39 7.74 -5.38
CA LYS A 233 13.27 8.60 -4.57
C LYS A 233 12.67 9.96 -4.18
N ASP A 234 11.36 10.12 -4.08
CA ASP A 234 10.71 11.41 -3.83
C ASP A 234 11.07 12.53 -4.82
N ILE A 235 11.52 12.19 -6.06
CA ILE A 235 11.70 13.18 -7.13
C ILE A 235 10.36 13.83 -7.49
N VAL A 236 9.28 13.05 -7.38
CA VAL A 236 7.89 13.48 -7.47
C VAL A 236 7.31 13.55 -6.07
N LYS A 237 6.77 14.71 -5.71
CA LYS A 237 6.18 14.93 -4.39
C LYS A 237 4.66 14.88 -4.47
N VAL A 238 4.03 14.15 -3.56
CA VAL A 238 2.59 14.29 -3.33
C VAL A 238 2.38 15.61 -2.60
N ALA A 239 1.87 16.62 -3.31
CA ALA A 239 1.70 17.98 -2.81
C ALA A 239 0.22 18.38 -2.79
N PRO A 240 -0.21 19.24 -1.85
CA PRO A 240 -1.50 19.90 -1.93
C PRO A 240 -1.62 20.70 -3.23
N ASP A 241 -2.77 20.60 -3.89
CA ASP A 241 -3.10 21.40 -5.07
C ASP A 241 -4.58 21.76 -5.00
N LYS A 242 -4.89 23.05 -4.96
CA LYS A 242 -6.26 23.58 -4.85
C LYS A 242 -7.09 23.37 -6.13
N ASP A 243 -6.43 23.17 -7.28
CA ASP A 243 -7.09 22.95 -8.56
C ASP A 243 -7.39 21.46 -8.78
N ALA A 244 -6.76 20.58 -8.00
CA ALA A 244 -7.02 19.15 -8.00
C ALA A 244 -8.33 18.86 -7.24
N GLU A 245 -9.20 18.03 -7.81
CA GLU A 245 -10.47 17.65 -7.16
C GLU A 245 -10.21 16.82 -5.89
N SER A 246 -9.07 16.11 -5.83
CA SER A 246 -8.63 15.34 -4.67
C SER A 246 -8.00 16.22 -3.59
N GLY A 247 -7.68 17.47 -3.94
CA GLY A 247 -6.86 18.37 -3.14
C GLY A 247 -5.36 18.06 -3.16
N ILE A 248 -4.91 17.02 -3.88
CA ILE A 248 -3.51 16.61 -3.96
C ILE A 248 -3.10 16.19 -5.37
N THR A 249 -1.81 16.32 -5.68
CA THR A 249 -1.23 15.84 -6.93
C THR A 249 0.17 15.30 -6.75
N ASN A 250 0.57 14.38 -7.61
CA ASN A 250 1.98 14.09 -7.85
C ASN A 250 2.58 15.23 -8.65
N ARG A 251 3.43 16.05 -8.03
CA ARG A 251 4.08 17.20 -8.66
C ARG A 251 5.54 16.87 -8.99
N LEU A 252 5.84 16.81 -10.29
CA LEU A 252 7.21 16.80 -10.82
C LEU A 252 7.56 18.23 -11.24
N GLU A 253 8.44 18.90 -10.49
CA GLU A 253 8.87 20.27 -10.74
C GLU A 253 10.29 20.33 -11.30
N PHE A 254 10.54 21.29 -12.20
CA PHE A 254 11.83 21.50 -12.85
C PHE A 254 12.47 22.86 -12.49
N PRO A 255 13.81 22.92 -12.36
CA PRO A 255 14.75 21.79 -12.40
C PRO A 255 14.50 20.83 -11.22
N THR A 256 14.66 19.52 -11.47
CA THR A 256 14.48 18.53 -10.41
C THR A 256 15.58 18.67 -9.38
N THR A 257 15.30 18.29 -8.12
CA THR A 257 16.27 18.36 -7.02
C THR A 257 16.99 17.03 -6.75
N ILE A 258 16.62 15.97 -7.46
CA ILE A 258 17.12 14.61 -7.27
C ILE A 258 17.54 14.08 -8.63
N ASP A 259 18.77 13.56 -8.71
CA ASP A 259 19.37 13.02 -9.92
C ASP A 259 19.13 13.93 -11.16
N THR A 260 19.34 15.25 -10.98
CA THR A 260 18.98 16.31 -11.95
C THR A 260 19.54 16.05 -13.34
N ASP A 261 20.79 15.61 -13.44
CA ASP A 261 21.45 15.29 -14.72
C ASP A 261 20.76 14.14 -15.47
N LYS A 262 20.08 13.23 -14.74
CA LYS A 262 19.33 12.11 -15.33
C LYS A 262 17.90 12.50 -15.69
N HIS A 263 17.36 13.53 -15.05
CA HIS A 263 15.99 14.00 -15.21
C HIS A 263 15.88 15.48 -15.67
N PRO A 264 16.60 15.92 -16.72
CA PRO A 264 16.49 17.27 -17.22
C PRO A 264 15.12 17.51 -17.87
N LEU A 265 14.62 18.75 -17.81
CA LEU A 265 13.33 19.17 -18.37
C LEU A 265 13.13 18.73 -19.83
N GLU A 266 14.19 18.78 -20.64
CA GLU A 266 14.15 18.42 -22.06
C GLU A 266 13.64 16.99 -22.31
N LYS A 267 13.88 16.05 -21.39
CA LYS A 267 13.39 14.67 -21.49
C LYS A 267 11.93 14.50 -21.05
N TYR A 268 11.29 15.55 -20.56
CA TYR A 268 9.92 15.54 -20.05
C TYR A 268 8.97 16.45 -20.86
N LYS A 269 9.47 17.11 -21.90
CA LYS A 269 8.61 17.81 -22.87
C LYS A 269 7.70 16.82 -23.59
N LEU A 270 6.59 17.34 -24.11
CA LEU A 270 5.65 16.55 -24.91
C LEU A 270 6.29 16.19 -26.27
N PRO A 271 6.03 14.98 -26.84
CA PRO A 271 5.08 13.98 -26.36
C PRO A 271 5.50 13.23 -25.09
N MET A 272 4.61 13.17 -24.10
CA MET A 272 4.86 12.48 -22.83
C MET A 272 4.31 11.04 -22.88
N PRO A 273 5.17 10.00 -22.81
CA PRO A 273 4.72 8.63 -22.80
C PRO A 273 4.19 8.22 -21.43
N TRP A 274 3.22 7.30 -21.42
CA TRP A 274 2.70 6.62 -20.24
C TRP A 274 2.11 5.27 -20.67
N GLY A 275 1.98 4.32 -19.76
CA GLY A 275 1.59 2.97 -20.16
C GLY A 275 1.31 2.03 -19.01
N LEU A 276 0.99 0.79 -19.38
CA LEU A 276 0.73 -0.32 -18.48
C LEU A 276 1.85 -1.34 -18.59
N TYR A 277 2.27 -1.88 -17.46
CA TYR A 277 3.29 -2.92 -17.39
C TYR A 277 2.79 -4.10 -16.58
N ASP A 278 2.90 -5.30 -17.15
CA ASP A 278 2.70 -6.57 -16.46
C ASP A 278 4.03 -7.01 -15.85
N GLN A 279 4.12 -6.90 -14.53
CA GLN A 279 5.36 -7.19 -13.81
C GLN A 279 5.73 -8.68 -13.82
N LEU A 280 4.74 -9.57 -13.74
CA LEU A 280 4.95 -11.00 -13.68
C LEU A 280 5.48 -11.53 -15.03
N ASN A 281 4.84 -11.12 -16.12
CA ASN A 281 5.22 -11.54 -17.46
C ASN A 281 6.31 -10.64 -18.09
N LYS A 282 6.77 -9.62 -17.35
CA LYS A 282 7.79 -8.64 -17.77
C LYS A 282 7.48 -8.00 -19.12
N LYS A 283 6.22 -7.60 -19.34
CA LYS A 283 5.70 -7.19 -20.66
C LYS A 283 4.96 -5.86 -20.59
N ALA A 284 5.18 -5.00 -21.58
CA ALA A 284 4.33 -3.82 -21.80
C ALA A 284 2.94 -4.26 -22.27
N ALA A 285 1.90 -3.88 -21.52
CA ALA A 285 0.52 -4.29 -21.74
C ALA A 285 -0.33 -3.23 -22.47
N GLY A 286 0.13 -1.98 -22.48
CA GLY A 286 -0.51 -0.86 -23.17
C GLY A 286 0.38 0.37 -23.11
N ARG A 287 0.30 1.26 -24.10
CA ARG A 287 1.02 2.54 -24.09
C ARG A 287 0.24 3.60 -24.84
N SER A 288 0.40 4.84 -24.43
CA SER A 288 -0.06 6.02 -25.16
C SER A 288 0.91 7.17 -24.90
N GLU A 289 0.69 8.27 -25.60
CA GLU A 289 1.46 9.51 -25.43
C GLU A 289 0.53 10.71 -25.44
N ILE A 290 0.85 11.70 -24.62
CA ILE A 290 0.16 12.99 -24.62
C ILE A 290 1.00 13.94 -25.46
N LYS A 291 0.47 14.37 -26.60
CA LYS A 291 1.13 15.29 -27.53
C LYS A 291 0.74 16.74 -27.22
N PRO A 292 1.52 17.75 -27.68
CA PRO A 292 1.18 19.15 -27.47
C PRO A 292 -0.26 19.51 -27.85
N GLU A 293 -0.75 19.02 -28.98
CA GLU A 293 -2.10 19.26 -29.50
C GLU A 293 -3.21 18.59 -28.68
N HIS A 294 -2.88 17.66 -27.78
CA HIS A 294 -3.86 17.02 -26.88
C HIS A 294 -4.14 17.86 -25.63
N VAL A 295 -3.37 18.92 -25.36
CA VAL A 295 -3.57 19.78 -24.18
C VAL A 295 -4.56 20.89 -24.57
N PRO A 296 -5.81 20.85 -24.09
CA PRO A 296 -6.86 21.74 -24.60
C PRO A 296 -6.82 23.15 -23.99
N GLY A 297 -6.09 23.34 -22.89
CA GLY A 297 -6.05 24.59 -22.14
C GLY A 297 -5.21 24.48 -20.87
N PRO A 298 -5.23 25.54 -20.03
CA PRO A 298 -4.60 25.50 -18.72
C PRO A 298 -5.44 24.65 -17.74
N GLY A 299 -4.77 24.06 -16.74
CA GLY A 299 -5.41 23.32 -15.66
C GLY A 299 -5.41 21.80 -15.85
N TYR A 300 -6.21 21.11 -15.03
CA TYR A 300 -6.31 19.65 -15.05
C TYR A 300 -7.27 19.17 -16.14
N HIS A 301 -6.80 18.27 -16.99
CA HIS A 301 -7.59 17.63 -18.04
C HIS A 301 -7.50 16.10 -17.94
N TRP A 302 -8.55 15.43 -18.42
CA TRP A 302 -8.63 13.97 -18.48
C TRP A 302 -8.07 13.46 -19.80
N TYR A 303 -7.07 12.58 -19.73
CA TYR A 303 -6.44 11.94 -20.88
C TYR A 303 -6.80 10.45 -20.88
N ARG A 304 -7.35 9.96 -22.00
CA ARG A 304 -7.70 8.55 -22.18
C ARG A 304 -6.52 7.81 -22.82
N MET A 305 -6.09 6.71 -22.22
CA MET A 305 -5.08 5.82 -22.83
C MET A 305 -5.73 4.90 -23.87
N GLY A 306 -6.88 4.32 -23.52
CA GLY A 306 -7.55 3.26 -24.27
C GLY A 306 -8.29 2.31 -23.34
N ALA A 307 -8.78 1.19 -23.88
CA ALA A 307 -9.47 0.14 -23.13
C ALA A 307 -8.62 -1.14 -23.07
N PHE A 308 -8.35 -1.63 -21.86
CA PHE A 308 -7.43 -2.75 -21.63
C PHE A 308 -8.01 -3.73 -20.61
N THR A 309 -7.65 -5.02 -20.71
CA THR A 309 -7.82 -5.98 -19.62
C THR A 309 -6.72 -5.75 -18.59
N ILE A 310 -7.04 -5.81 -17.29
CA ILE A 310 -6.08 -5.59 -16.20
C ILE A 310 -5.80 -6.91 -15.50
N GLY A 311 -4.53 -7.28 -15.41
CA GLY A 311 -4.07 -8.50 -14.75
C GLY A 311 -3.62 -8.27 -13.30
N PRO A 312 -3.37 -9.35 -12.54
CA PRO A 312 -3.06 -9.32 -11.11
C PRO A 312 -1.64 -8.81 -10.75
N SER A 313 -0.90 -8.31 -11.73
CA SER A 313 0.50 -7.85 -11.64
C SER A 313 0.72 -6.52 -12.37
N TYR A 314 -0.37 -5.81 -12.67
CA TYR A 314 -0.35 -4.62 -13.53
C TYR A 314 -0.11 -3.37 -12.70
N TYR A 315 0.80 -2.53 -13.18
CA TYR A 315 0.86 -1.13 -12.77
C TYR A 315 0.85 -0.20 -13.97
N LEU A 316 0.37 1.00 -13.76
CA LEU A 316 0.47 2.11 -14.70
C LEU A 316 1.73 2.91 -14.38
N TYR A 317 2.50 3.29 -15.40
CA TYR A 317 3.66 4.17 -15.25
C TYR A 317 3.48 5.47 -16.03
N PHE A 318 4.06 6.55 -15.51
CA PHE A 318 4.21 7.82 -16.23
C PHE A 318 5.67 8.07 -16.59
N PHE A 319 5.85 8.74 -17.74
CA PHE A 319 7.14 9.11 -18.32
C PHE A 319 7.95 7.92 -18.84
N TRP A 320 9.03 8.21 -19.57
CA TRP A 320 10.02 7.20 -20.01
C TRP A 320 10.80 6.60 -18.84
N SER A 321 10.87 7.32 -17.73
CA SER A 321 11.65 6.99 -16.53
C SER A 321 10.87 6.20 -15.47
N TRP A 322 9.54 6.11 -15.63
CA TRP A 322 8.64 5.33 -14.75
C TRP A 322 8.73 5.78 -13.29
N ILE A 323 9.00 7.07 -13.06
CA ILE A 323 9.22 7.66 -11.72
C ILE A 323 7.92 7.84 -10.92
N ILE A 324 6.77 7.73 -11.58
CA ILE A 324 5.46 7.56 -10.94
C ILE A 324 4.90 6.23 -11.42
N GLN A 325 4.59 5.35 -10.48
CA GLN A 325 3.93 4.07 -10.74
C GLN A 325 2.66 3.98 -9.88
N VAL A 326 1.57 3.49 -10.46
CA VAL A 326 0.29 3.29 -9.78
C VAL A 326 -0.06 1.82 -9.93
N ASP A 327 -0.05 1.08 -8.83
CA ASP A 327 -0.46 -0.33 -8.82
C ASP A 327 -1.99 -0.38 -9.02
N ILE A 328 -2.45 -1.12 -10.03
CA ILE A 328 -3.85 -1.17 -10.46
C ILE A 328 -4.38 -2.60 -10.52
N ASP A 329 -3.62 -3.56 -9.98
CA ASP A 329 -3.92 -4.99 -9.97
C ASP A 329 -5.14 -5.35 -9.12
N ASP A 330 -5.61 -4.44 -8.26
CA ASP A 330 -6.85 -4.60 -7.50
C ASP A 330 -8.11 -4.46 -8.37
N ALA A 331 -7.99 -3.96 -9.60
CA ALA A 331 -9.07 -3.99 -10.59
C ALA A 331 -9.23 -5.37 -11.26
N ALA A 332 -8.23 -6.25 -11.14
CA ALA A 332 -8.29 -7.59 -11.73
C ALA A 332 -9.28 -8.49 -10.95
N ASP A 333 -10.30 -8.98 -11.65
CA ASP A 333 -11.31 -9.90 -11.14
C ASP A 333 -11.10 -11.29 -11.77
N PRO A 334 -10.60 -12.29 -11.03
CA PRO A 334 -10.40 -13.64 -11.57
C PRO A 334 -11.68 -14.29 -12.11
N ALA A 335 -12.86 -13.85 -11.66
CA ALA A 335 -14.14 -14.34 -12.16
C ALA A 335 -14.56 -13.67 -13.48
N ARG A 336 -13.92 -12.55 -13.86
CA ARG A 336 -14.16 -11.80 -15.10
C ARG A 336 -12.86 -11.30 -15.74
N PRO A 337 -11.95 -12.21 -16.13
CA PRO A 337 -10.63 -11.86 -16.67
C PRO A 337 -10.69 -11.06 -17.99
N GLU A 338 -11.80 -11.16 -18.73
CA GLU A 338 -12.06 -10.45 -19.98
C GLU A 338 -12.57 -9.02 -19.78
N GLN A 339 -12.88 -8.61 -18.54
CA GLN A 339 -13.35 -7.26 -18.25
C GLN A 339 -12.34 -6.22 -18.73
N LYS A 340 -12.79 -5.36 -19.65
CA LYS A 340 -12.01 -4.22 -20.11
C LYS A 340 -12.30 -3.00 -19.26
N PHE A 341 -11.25 -2.22 -19.04
CA PHE A 341 -11.29 -0.94 -18.36
C PHE A 341 -10.77 0.15 -19.30
N GLU A 342 -11.53 1.22 -19.44
CA GLU A 342 -11.01 2.46 -19.96
C GLU A 342 -10.05 3.07 -18.94
N VAL A 343 -8.81 3.30 -19.36
CA VAL A 343 -7.75 3.84 -18.53
C VAL A 343 -7.66 5.35 -18.76
N TRP A 344 -7.83 6.12 -17.69
CA TRP A 344 -7.83 7.57 -17.70
C TRP A 344 -6.81 8.12 -16.69
N ALA A 345 -6.18 9.26 -16.99
CA ALA A 345 -5.40 10.03 -16.04
C ALA A 345 -5.79 11.51 -16.07
N ARG A 346 -5.84 12.15 -14.90
CA ARG A 346 -6.10 13.59 -14.76
C ARG A 346 -4.77 14.32 -14.55
N ILE A 347 -4.37 15.14 -15.51
CA ILE A 347 -3.03 15.74 -15.58
C ILE A 347 -3.11 17.23 -15.88
N LYS A 348 -2.22 18.02 -15.26
CA LYS A 348 -2.00 19.44 -15.50
C LYS A 348 -0.53 19.69 -15.87
N PHE A 349 -0.30 20.53 -16.88
CA PHE A 349 1.03 21.00 -17.29
C PHE A 349 1.18 22.48 -16.93
N GLU A 350 2.33 22.86 -16.37
CA GLU A 350 2.60 24.21 -15.86
C GLU A 350 3.94 24.73 -16.36
N GLY A 351 4.04 26.06 -16.54
CA GLY A 351 5.27 26.74 -16.95
C GLY A 351 5.50 26.82 -18.47
N PRO A 352 6.38 27.73 -18.91
CA PRO A 352 6.52 28.14 -20.31
C PRO A 352 7.03 27.04 -21.26
N ALA A 353 7.51 25.91 -20.73
CA ALA A 353 7.94 24.77 -21.54
C ALA A 353 6.78 23.90 -22.06
N PHE A 354 5.54 24.14 -21.61
CA PHE A 354 4.37 23.34 -21.96
C PHE A 354 3.25 24.20 -22.59
N PRO A 355 2.37 23.60 -23.42
CA PRO A 355 1.23 24.30 -24.00
C PRO A 355 0.35 24.95 -22.92
N HIS A 356 -0.10 26.18 -23.20
CA HIS A 356 -0.94 26.99 -22.28
C HIS A 356 -0.29 27.32 -20.91
N GLY A 357 1.00 27.02 -20.74
CA GLY A 357 1.75 27.36 -19.54
C GLY A 357 2.04 28.85 -19.42
N GLN A 358 1.97 29.38 -18.20
CA GLN A 358 2.14 30.81 -17.94
C GLN A 358 3.63 31.21 -17.90
N PRO A 359 4.02 32.34 -18.52
CA PRO A 359 5.34 32.92 -18.32
C PRO A 359 5.62 33.20 -16.84
N GLY A 360 6.85 32.94 -16.39
CA GLY A 360 7.26 33.15 -14.99
C GLY A 360 6.81 32.06 -14.00
N GLN A 361 5.94 31.13 -14.39
CA GLN A 361 5.65 29.94 -13.60
C GLN A 361 6.77 28.91 -13.75
N LYS A 362 7.09 28.18 -12.68
CA LYS A 362 8.01 27.04 -12.77
C LYS A 362 7.41 25.95 -13.67
N ASN A 363 8.28 25.29 -14.42
CA ASN A 363 7.89 24.14 -15.23
C ASN A 363 7.53 22.96 -14.33
N ALA A 364 6.33 22.42 -14.47
CA ALA A 364 5.91 21.25 -13.72
C ALA A 364 4.90 20.38 -14.47
N ILE A 365 4.90 19.09 -14.17
CA ILE A 365 3.90 18.13 -14.61
C ILE A 365 3.21 17.59 -13.36
N CYS A 366 1.90 17.75 -13.30
CA CYS A 366 1.08 17.37 -12.15
C CYS A 366 0.13 16.23 -12.54
N VAL A 367 0.29 15.06 -11.93
CA VAL A 367 -0.61 13.91 -12.10
C VAL A 367 -1.49 13.78 -10.87
N GLU A 368 -2.76 14.14 -10.98
CA GLU A 368 -3.67 14.15 -9.83
C GLU A 368 -4.10 12.74 -9.44
N ARG A 369 -4.62 12.00 -10.42
CA ARG A 369 -5.22 10.68 -10.20
C ARG A 369 -5.34 9.88 -11.50
N VAL A 370 -5.50 8.58 -11.33
CA VAL A 370 -5.82 7.60 -12.39
C VAL A 370 -7.21 7.03 -12.11
N ALA A 371 -8.01 6.85 -13.15
CA ALA A 371 -9.29 6.16 -13.06
C ALA A 371 -9.36 5.00 -14.06
N LEU A 372 -9.78 3.83 -13.59
CA LEU A 372 -10.19 2.71 -14.43
C LEU A 372 -11.72 2.63 -14.42
N VAL A 373 -12.32 2.73 -15.59
CA VAL A 373 -13.78 2.66 -15.76
C VAL A 373 -14.11 1.42 -16.55
N LYS A 374 -14.96 0.53 -16.00
CA LYS A 374 -15.43 -0.65 -16.74
C LYS A 374 -16.04 -0.22 -18.08
N ALA A 375 -15.58 -0.81 -19.18
CA ALA A 375 -15.94 -0.37 -20.53
C ALA A 375 -17.43 -0.56 -20.88
N ASP A 376 -18.13 -1.41 -20.13
CA ASP A 376 -19.57 -1.68 -20.21
C ASP A 376 -20.39 -0.82 -19.25
N ALA A 377 -19.77 0.03 -18.42
CA ALA A 377 -20.46 0.92 -17.50
C ALA A 377 -21.23 2.01 -18.26
N LYS A 378 -22.51 2.17 -17.92
CA LYS A 378 -23.38 3.23 -18.43
C LYS A 378 -24.06 3.94 -17.24
N PRO A 379 -24.26 5.27 -17.32
CA PRO A 379 -24.96 6.05 -16.29
C PRO A 379 -26.38 5.55 -16.02
#